data_AF-A0A946WC22-F1
#
_entry.id   AF-A0A946WC22-F1
#
_cell.length_a   1.000
_cell.length_b   1.000
_cell.length_c   1.000
_cell.angle_alpha   90.00
_cell.angle_beta   90.00
_cell.angle_gamma   90.00
#
_symmetry.space_group_name_H-M   'P 1'
#
loop_
_entity.id
_entity.type
_entity.pdbx_description
1 polymer ?
#
loop_
_entity_poly.entity_id
_entity_poly.type
_entity_poly.pdbx_seq_one_letter_code
_entity_poly.pdbx_strand_id
1 'polypeptide(L)'
;MQKFFFIPLLLYLSLSLHSQSLRFGIGSCAAGGDGNNDDIFQTLEKERLDHFLWLGDNAYYTEKDWKNEESMLAAMQQRHASPLLASFLQSTPQLAIWDDHDFGPNDSDSSFAQAAASAKVFEKTWPDNPTNLATNGDLRWDLRMGSVLFVGLDDRTHRGPKGTQILGKGQLQYLRDLLDIHRDAAWVFIAVGSQVLNEAEVFENYSRFPERETFLSICQDHTGQVIFLTGDRHHGEINQSQRGSLVEITSSPLTSRSHMPSAGELKANVNLIKGTVISTQHYTVIELSEDGLAAEVIFKDAKGMELLVYSLQAQGLE
;
A
#
# COMPACT_ATOMS: atom_id res chain seq x y z
N MET A 1 -29.60 -64.17 -1.05
CA MET A 1 -28.86 -63.12 -0.33
C MET A 1 -28.26 -62.18 -1.37
N GLN A 2 -28.96 -61.08 -1.69
CA GLN A 2 -28.47 -60.04 -2.59
C GLN A 2 -27.42 -59.20 -1.84
N LYS A 3 -26.18 -59.19 -2.33
CA LYS A 3 -25.12 -58.33 -1.81
C LYS A 3 -25.31 -56.94 -2.41
N PHE A 4 -25.71 -55.97 -1.59
CA PHE A 4 -25.65 -54.56 -1.95
C PHE A 4 -24.21 -54.09 -1.88
N PHE A 5 -23.66 -53.65 -3.02
CA PHE A 5 -22.41 -52.90 -3.07
C PHE A 5 -22.72 -51.45 -2.73
N PHE A 6 -22.22 -50.98 -1.58
CA PHE A 6 -22.18 -49.57 -1.24
C PHE A 6 -21.03 -48.93 -2.04
N ILE A 7 -21.36 -48.11 -3.03
CA ILE A 7 -20.41 -47.20 -3.66
C ILE A 7 -20.40 -45.94 -2.80
N PRO A 8 -19.26 -45.53 -2.21
CA PRO A 8 -19.20 -44.27 -1.50
C PRO A 8 -19.31 -43.15 -2.53
N LEU A 9 -20.40 -42.39 -2.46
CA LEU A 9 -20.54 -41.15 -3.20
C LEU A 9 -19.53 -40.15 -2.61
N LEU A 10 -18.34 -40.07 -3.22
CA LEU A 10 -17.43 -38.95 -3.02
C LEU A 10 -18.15 -37.70 -3.50
N LEU A 11 -18.77 -36.97 -2.58
CA LEU A 11 -19.10 -35.57 -2.80
C LEU A 11 -17.77 -34.84 -3.01
N TYR A 12 -17.40 -34.65 -4.27
CA TYR A 12 -16.55 -33.52 -4.62
C TYR A 12 -17.36 -32.29 -4.26
N LEU A 13 -17.06 -31.72 -3.10
CA LEU A 13 -17.45 -30.36 -2.79
C LEU A 13 -16.73 -29.51 -3.84
N SER A 14 -17.41 -29.19 -4.94
CA SER A 14 -16.96 -28.11 -5.79
C SER A 14 -16.93 -26.89 -4.87
N LEU A 15 -15.72 -26.48 -4.45
CA LEU A 15 -15.50 -25.13 -3.98
C LEU A 15 -16.10 -24.25 -5.07
N SER A 16 -17.28 -23.69 -4.80
CA SER A 16 -17.77 -22.60 -5.62
C SER A 16 -16.76 -21.49 -5.39
N LEU A 17 -15.80 -21.39 -6.31
CA LEU A 17 -15.06 -20.17 -6.58
C LEU A 17 -16.16 -19.12 -6.75
N HIS A 18 -16.43 -18.37 -5.67
CA HIS A 18 -17.28 -17.23 -5.78
C HIS A 18 -16.51 -16.29 -6.68
N SER A 19 -17.06 -16.00 -7.85
CA SER A 19 -16.54 -14.97 -8.73
C SER A 19 -16.37 -13.71 -7.88
N GLN A 20 -15.12 -13.31 -7.69
CA GLN A 20 -14.78 -12.07 -7.01
C GLN A 20 -13.82 -11.33 -7.94
N SER A 21 -14.40 -10.66 -8.93
CA SER A 21 -13.69 -9.58 -9.60
C SER A 21 -13.47 -8.48 -8.56
N LEU A 22 -12.22 -8.15 -8.29
CA LEU A 22 -11.83 -7.03 -7.44
C LEU A 22 -10.88 -6.15 -8.23
N ARG A 23 -11.22 -4.87 -8.34
CA ARG A 23 -10.46 -3.88 -9.09
C ARG A 23 -10.24 -2.65 -8.23
N PHE A 24 -9.02 -2.49 -7.73
CA PHE A 24 -8.68 -1.37 -6.85
C PHE A 24 -7.48 -0.59 -7.39
N GLY A 25 -7.40 0.69 -7.03
CA GLY A 25 -6.29 1.56 -7.40
C GLY A 25 -5.40 1.88 -6.20
N ILE A 26 -4.16 2.24 -6.47
CA ILE A 26 -3.19 2.65 -5.45
C ILE A 26 -2.38 3.86 -5.92
N GLY A 27 -1.90 4.66 -4.98
CA GLY A 27 -0.97 5.76 -5.25
C GLY A 27 -0.55 6.53 -4.01
N SER A 28 0.53 7.28 -4.12
CA SER A 28 1.10 8.14 -3.06
C SER A 28 1.56 9.48 -3.63
N CYS A 29 2.04 10.37 -2.76
CA CYS A 29 2.74 11.59 -3.13
C CYS A 29 1.84 12.51 -3.97
N ALA A 30 0.79 13.01 -3.30
CA ALA A 30 -0.24 13.84 -3.89
C ALA A 30 -0.13 15.31 -3.46
N ALA A 31 1.02 15.96 -3.61
CA ALA A 31 1.25 17.32 -3.12
C ALA A 31 0.22 18.36 -3.56
N GLY A 32 -0.22 18.30 -4.83
CA GLY A 32 -0.95 19.40 -5.45
C GLY A 32 -0.09 20.67 -5.57
N GLY A 33 -0.42 21.57 -6.51
CA GLY A 33 0.27 22.87 -6.64
C GLY A 33 1.67 22.83 -7.30
N ASP A 34 2.27 24.01 -7.49
CA ASP A 34 3.58 24.25 -8.15
C ASP A 34 3.72 23.75 -9.59
N GLY A 35 2.66 23.90 -10.39
CA GLY A 35 2.63 23.47 -11.80
C GLY A 35 2.22 22.01 -11.99
N ASN A 36 1.90 21.29 -10.91
CA ASN A 36 1.27 19.98 -10.97
C ASN A 36 -0.25 20.14 -11.10
N ASN A 37 -0.84 19.41 -12.05
CA ASN A 37 -2.29 19.40 -12.27
C ASN A 37 -2.91 18.14 -11.64
N ASP A 38 -4.06 18.32 -11.00
CA ASP A 38 -4.87 17.26 -10.38
C ASP A 38 -5.71 16.47 -11.41
N ASP A 39 -5.44 16.62 -12.72
CA ASP A 39 -6.11 15.90 -13.82
C ASP A 39 -6.13 14.38 -13.63
N ILE A 40 -5.11 13.83 -12.97
CA ILE A 40 -5.02 12.39 -12.64
C ILE A 40 -6.26 11.90 -11.88
N PHE A 41 -6.86 12.73 -11.03
CA PHE A 41 -8.05 12.37 -10.26
C PHE A 41 -9.31 12.30 -11.13
N GLN A 42 -9.38 13.10 -12.20
CA GLN A 42 -10.46 12.96 -13.19
C GLN A 42 -10.34 11.65 -13.97
N THR A 43 -9.10 11.21 -14.23
CA THR A 43 -8.84 9.92 -14.86
C THR A 43 -9.19 8.77 -13.92
N LEU A 44 -8.74 8.83 -12.65
CA LEU A 44 -9.05 7.85 -11.62
C LEU A 44 -10.55 7.68 -11.38
N GLU A 45 -11.33 8.77 -11.40
CA GLU A 45 -12.81 8.69 -11.30
C GLU A 45 -13.43 7.82 -12.43
N LYS A 46 -12.82 7.81 -13.63
CA LYS A 46 -13.31 7.01 -14.77
C LYS A 46 -12.94 5.53 -14.66
N GLU A 47 -12.01 5.16 -13.79
CA GLU A 47 -11.58 3.78 -13.58
C GLU A 47 -12.65 2.92 -12.90
N ARG A 48 -13.62 3.54 -12.19
CA ARG A 48 -14.69 2.83 -11.47
C ARG A 48 -14.15 1.73 -10.56
N LEU A 49 -13.21 2.12 -9.70
CA LEU A 49 -12.54 1.23 -8.76
C LEU A 49 -13.48 0.86 -7.62
N ASP A 50 -13.35 -0.38 -7.11
CA ASP A 50 -14.01 -0.81 -5.88
C ASP A 50 -13.49 -0.01 -4.68
N HIS A 51 -12.17 0.23 -4.66
CA HIS A 51 -11.49 1.06 -3.67
C HIS A 51 -10.27 1.75 -4.31
N PHE A 52 -9.87 2.88 -3.73
CA PHE A 52 -8.54 3.45 -3.94
C PHE A 52 -7.79 3.52 -2.62
N LEU A 53 -6.55 3.03 -2.62
CA LEU A 53 -5.69 2.93 -1.45
C LEU A 53 -4.56 3.96 -1.55
N TRP A 54 -4.63 4.95 -0.67
CA TRP A 54 -3.60 5.97 -0.52
C TRP A 54 -2.43 5.42 0.28
N LEU A 55 -1.23 5.45 -0.32
CA LEU A 55 0.00 4.88 0.24
C LEU A 55 0.85 5.93 0.98
N GLY A 56 0.22 7.03 1.41
CA GLY A 56 0.84 8.12 2.15
C GLY A 56 1.24 9.33 1.30
N ASP A 57 1.77 10.36 1.97
CA ASP A 57 1.96 11.70 1.40
C ASP A 57 0.65 12.27 0.81
N ASN A 58 -0.43 12.12 1.57
CA ASN A 58 -1.78 12.53 1.17
C ASN A 58 -1.92 14.07 1.09
N ALA A 59 -1.10 14.76 1.88
CA ALA A 59 -0.87 16.19 1.81
C ALA A 59 0.60 16.47 2.15
N TYR A 60 1.10 17.64 1.72
CA TYR A 60 2.46 18.07 1.99
C TYR A 60 2.43 19.26 2.93
N TYR A 61 2.65 18.98 4.22
CA TYR A 61 2.74 20.04 5.21
C TYR A 61 4.02 20.84 5.01
N THR A 62 3.93 22.14 5.32
CA THR A 62 5.07 23.03 5.45
C THR A 62 5.30 23.39 6.92
N GLU A 63 6.34 24.16 7.21
CA GLU A 63 6.69 24.52 8.59
C GLU A 63 5.56 25.21 9.37
N LYS A 64 4.68 25.93 8.68
CA LYS A 64 3.51 26.58 9.28
C LYS A 64 2.36 25.60 9.58
N ASP A 65 2.29 24.48 8.86
CA ASP A 65 1.14 23.56 8.90
C ASP A 65 1.31 22.53 10.01
N TRP A 66 2.52 21.99 10.20
CA TRP A 66 2.77 20.94 11.20
C TRP A 66 2.98 21.45 12.64
N LYS A 67 2.47 22.64 12.98
CA LYS A 67 2.63 23.24 14.32
C LYS A 67 1.65 22.67 15.35
N ASN A 68 0.44 22.33 14.94
CA ASN A 68 -0.62 21.77 15.78
C ASN A 68 -1.73 21.13 14.92
N GLU A 69 -2.70 20.50 15.59
CA GLU A 69 -3.84 19.80 14.96
C GLU A 69 -4.68 20.70 14.05
N GLU A 70 -4.91 21.96 14.43
CA GLU A 70 -5.75 22.89 13.65
C GLU A 70 -5.08 23.25 12.33
N SER A 71 -3.79 23.60 12.35
CA SER A 71 -3.05 23.97 11.14
C SER A 71 -2.83 22.77 10.20
N MET A 72 -2.59 21.58 10.73
CA MET A 72 -2.49 20.35 9.94
C MET A 72 -3.82 19.99 9.28
N LEU A 73 -4.92 20.05 10.04
CA LEU A 73 -6.25 19.79 9.51
C LEU A 73 -6.63 20.79 8.42
N ALA A 74 -6.32 22.07 8.61
CA ALA A 74 -6.57 23.11 7.61
C ALA A 74 -5.79 22.84 6.32
N ALA A 75 -4.51 22.44 6.40
CA ALA A 75 -3.70 22.10 5.24
C ALA A 75 -4.24 20.86 4.49
N MET A 76 -4.64 19.82 5.23
CA MET A 76 -5.26 18.62 4.66
C MET A 76 -6.60 18.95 3.98
N GLN A 77 -7.46 19.73 4.63
CA GLN A 77 -8.73 20.19 4.06
C GLN A 77 -8.51 21.05 2.81
N GLN A 78 -7.51 21.94 2.81
CA GLN A 78 -7.15 22.72 1.64
C GLN A 78 -6.74 21.81 0.47
N ARG A 79 -5.93 20.79 0.73
CA ARG A 79 -5.53 19.81 -0.30
C ARG A 79 -6.74 19.09 -0.89
N HIS A 80 -7.63 18.61 -0.03
CA HIS A 80 -8.85 17.89 -0.40
C HIS A 80 -9.93 18.78 -1.05
N ALA A 81 -9.83 20.11 -0.90
CA ALA A 81 -10.75 21.07 -1.52
C ALA A 81 -10.50 21.31 -3.02
N SER A 82 -9.43 20.74 -3.59
CA SER A 82 -9.25 20.73 -5.05
C SER A 82 -10.47 20.09 -5.73
N PRO A 83 -11.12 20.73 -6.73
CA PRO A 83 -12.36 20.21 -7.30
C PRO A 83 -12.25 18.79 -7.88
N LEU A 84 -11.13 18.46 -8.53
CA LEU A 84 -10.93 17.13 -9.13
C LEU A 84 -10.68 16.07 -8.06
N LEU A 85 -9.85 16.38 -7.05
CA LEU A 85 -9.64 15.48 -5.92
C LEU A 85 -10.95 15.30 -5.12
N ALA A 86 -11.66 16.37 -4.81
CA ALA A 86 -12.93 16.33 -4.09
C ALA A 86 -13.98 15.48 -4.82
N SER A 87 -14.05 15.57 -6.16
CA SER A 87 -14.91 14.72 -7.00
C SER A 87 -14.51 13.24 -6.89
N PHE A 88 -13.22 12.95 -6.99
CA PHE A 88 -12.69 11.60 -6.88
C PHE A 88 -12.95 10.97 -5.50
N LEU A 89 -12.68 11.71 -4.41
CA LEU A 89 -12.93 11.27 -3.03
C LEU A 89 -14.40 10.93 -2.78
N GLN A 90 -15.34 11.59 -3.47
CA GLN A 90 -16.78 11.30 -3.38
C GLN A 90 -17.24 10.14 -4.25
N SER A 91 -16.54 9.85 -5.35
CA SER A 91 -16.96 8.85 -6.34
C SER A 91 -16.40 7.45 -6.10
N THR A 92 -15.28 7.34 -5.37
CA THR A 92 -14.57 6.09 -5.13
C THR A 92 -14.39 5.88 -3.63
N PRO A 93 -14.67 4.68 -3.07
CA PRO A 93 -14.35 4.36 -1.68
C PRO A 93 -12.84 4.45 -1.39
N GLN A 94 -12.46 5.04 -0.26
CA GLN A 94 -11.07 5.36 0.05
C GLN A 94 -10.55 4.54 1.23
N LEU A 95 -9.39 3.91 1.05
CA LEU A 95 -8.55 3.38 2.12
C LEU A 95 -7.25 4.19 2.16
N ALA A 96 -6.62 4.34 3.31
CA ALA A 96 -5.44 5.18 3.43
C ALA A 96 -4.48 4.70 4.53
N ILE A 97 -3.20 4.93 4.28
CA ILE A 97 -2.16 5.09 5.30
C ILE A 97 -1.55 6.49 5.14
N TRP A 98 -0.69 6.90 6.06
CA TRP A 98 0.13 8.11 5.92
C TRP A 98 1.56 7.77 5.52
N ASP A 99 2.33 8.81 5.22
CA ASP A 99 3.80 8.80 5.19
C ASP A 99 4.33 10.07 5.91
N ASP A 100 5.59 10.46 5.73
CA ASP A 100 6.20 11.57 6.49
C ASP A 100 5.55 12.92 6.21
N HIS A 101 5.09 13.23 5.00
CA HIS A 101 4.62 14.58 4.70
C HIS A 101 3.22 14.92 5.24
N ASP A 102 2.41 13.91 5.53
CA ASP A 102 1.14 14.01 6.25
C ASP A 102 1.22 13.53 7.70
N PHE A 103 2.35 12.94 8.12
CA PHE A 103 2.72 12.76 9.52
C PHE A 103 3.40 13.99 10.14
N GLY A 104 4.20 14.75 9.38
CA GLY A 104 5.03 15.84 9.91
C GLY A 104 6.01 16.44 8.89
N PRO A 105 7.22 16.86 9.33
CA PRO A 105 8.31 17.26 8.45
C PRO A 105 8.79 16.15 7.52
N ASN A 106 9.54 16.52 6.48
CA ASN A 106 10.27 15.57 5.63
C ASN A 106 11.16 14.65 6.49
N ASP A 107 11.17 13.36 6.16
CA ASP A 107 11.81 12.27 6.91
C ASP A 107 11.36 12.19 8.38
N SER A 108 10.13 12.59 8.70
CA SER A 108 9.63 12.56 10.08
C SER A 108 9.51 11.14 10.64
N ASP A 109 9.68 11.05 11.95
CA ASP A 109 9.76 9.80 12.71
C ASP A 109 9.15 9.98 14.12
N SER A 110 9.33 8.99 14.99
CA SER A 110 8.79 8.98 16.37
C SER A 110 9.23 10.17 17.24
N SER A 111 10.25 10.92 16.85
CA SER A 111 10.69 12.12 17.57
C SER A 111 9.82 13.35 17.31
N PHE A 112 8.90 13.28 16.35
CA PHE A 112 8.06 14.42 15.99
C PHE A 112 7.07 14.77 17.10
N ALA A 113 7.25 15.95 17.69
CA ALA A 113 6.49 16.40 18.86
C ALA A 113 4.97 16.49 18.65
N GLN A 114 4.50 16.62 17.40
CA GLN A 114 3.07 16.72 17.08
C GLN A 114 2.49 15.43 16.47
N ALA A 115 3.15 14.27 16.62
CA ALA A 115 2.64 12.99 16.12
C ALA A 115 1.18 12.69 16.56
N ALA A 116 0.83 13.03 17.81
CA ALA A 116 -0.54 12.88 18.30
C ALA A 116 -1.56 13.81 17.62
N ALA A 117 -1.12 14.95 17.08
CA ALA A 117 -1.96 15.81 16.27
C ALA A 117 -2.19 15.20 14.88
N SER A 118 -1.13 14.68 14.25
CA SER A 118 -1.21 13.98 12.95
C SER A 118 -2.15 12.79 13.00
N ALA A 119 -2.08 11.99 14.07
CA ALA A 119 -2.99 10.90 14.37
C ALA A 119 -4.48 11.33 14.31
N LYS A 120 -4.84 12.41 15.00
CA LYS A 120 -6.21 12.92 15.01
C LYS A 120 -6.64 13.52 13.67
N VAL A 121 -5.72 14.16 12.96
CA VAL A 121 -5.99 14.71 11.63
C VAL A 121 -6.30 13.57 10.68
N PHE A 122 -5.53 12.48 10.73
CA PHE A 122 -5.80 11.28 9.94
C PHE A 122 -7.19 10.70 10.22
N GLU A 123 -7.56 10.48 11.49
CA GLU A 123 -8.90 9.95 11.85
C GLU A 123 -10.05 10.85 11.36
N LYS A 124 -9.84 12.17 11.36
CA LYS A 124 -10.82 13.14 10.84
C LYS A 124 -10.92 13.14 9.32
N THR A 125 -9.80 12.91 8.64
CA THR A 125 -9.72 12.94 7.17
C THR A 125 -10.19 11.62 6.56
N TRP A 126 -9.92 10.50 7.21
CA TRP A 126 -10.18 9.14 6.72
C TRP A 126 -11.10 8.34 7.67
N PRO A 127 -12.32 8.84 7.98
CA PRO A 127 -13.16 8.28 9.04
C PRO A 127 -13.63 6.84 8.77
N ASP A 128 -13.63 6.40 7.51
CA ASP A 128 -14.07 5.06 7.12
C ASP A 128 -12.96 4.00 7.24
N ASN A 129 -11.71 4.41 7.51
CA ASN A 129 -10.61 3.46 7.73
C ASN A 129 -10.75 2.89 9.15
N PRO A 130 -10.78 1.55 9.33
CA PRO A 130 -11.09 0.91 10.61
C PRO A 130 -9.88 0.91 11.57
N THR A 131 -9.30 2.09 11.77
CA THR A 131 -8.20 2.32 12.71
C THR A 131 -8.72 2.40 14.14
N ASN A 132 -7.86 2.07 15.10
CA ASN A 132 -8.14 2.25 16.52
C ASN A 132 -6.90 2.81 17.21
N LEU A 133 -6.56 4.06 16.89
CA LEU A 133 -5.33 4.71 17.37
C LEU A 133 -5.28 4.78 18.89
N ALA A 134 -6.41 5.03 19.55
CA ALA A 134 -6.50 5.10 21.00
C ALA A 134 -6.08 3.79 21.70
N THR A 135 -6.36 2.64 21.09
CA THR A 135 -6.00 1.33 21.64
C THR A 135 -4.60 0.90 21.20
N ASN A 136 -4.26 1.14 19.94
CA ASN A 136 -3.05 0.61 19.30
C ASN A 136 -1.82 1.50 19.52
N GLY A 137 -2.03 2.81 19.68
CA GLY A 137 -0.96 3.81 19.77
C GLY A 137 -0.26 4.10 18.44
N ASP A 138 -0.74 3.51 17.33
CA ASP A 138 -0.25 3.66 15.96
C ASP A 138 -1.38 3.41 14.97
N LEU A 139 -1.15 3.78 13.70
CA LEU A 139 -2.09 3.52 12.62
C LEU A 139 -1.91 2.10 12.11
N ARG A 140 -2.92 1.26 12.34
CA ARG A 140 -3.03 -0.05 11.71
C ARG A 140 -4.48 -0.38 11.46
N TRP A 141 -4.73 -1.11 10.38
CA TRP A 141 -6.05 -1.60 10.03
C TRP A 141 -5.94 -2.82 9.11
N ASP A 142 -7.02 -3.57 9.01
CA ASP A 142 -7.17 -4.68 8.08
C ASP A 142 -8.58 -4.71 7.48
N LEU A 143 -8.70 -5.29 6.28
CA LEU A 143 -9.98 -5.49 5.61
C LEU A 143 -9.93 -6.79 4.81
N ARG A 144 -10.81 -7.74 5.17
CA ARG A 144 -10.97 -9.00 4.45
C ARG A 144 -12.11 -8.91 3.43
N MET A 145 -11.81 -9.23 2.17
CA MET A 145 -12.77 -9.32 1.07
C MET A 145 -12.60 -10.68 0.38
N GLY A 146 -13.40 -11.68 0.78
CA GLY A 146 -13.31 -13.03 0.21
C GLY A 146 -11.92 -13.65 0.39
N SER A 147 -11.21 -13.93 -0.71
CA SER A 147 -9.84 -14.50 -0.67
C SER A 147 -8.74 -13.44 -0.51
N VAL A 148 -9.10 -12.16 -0.49
CA VAL A 148 -8.17 -11.03 -0.41
C VAL A 148 -8.17 -10.44 1.00
N LEU A 149 -6.97 -10.20 1.55
CA LEU A 149 -6.75 -9.44 2.77
C LEU A 149 -5.97 -8.16 2.45
N PHE A 150 -6.52 -7.01 2.82
CA PHE A 150 -5.79 -5.75 2.86
C PHE A 150 -5.31 -5.48 4.28
N VAL A 151 -4.09 -4.94 4.39
CA VAL A 151 -3.49 -4.53 5.66
C VAL A 151 -2.86 -3.15 5.47
N GLY A 152 -3.22 -2.19 6.32
CA GLY A 152 -2.54 -0.90 6.40
C GLY A 152 -1.65 -0.85 7.63
N LEU A 153 -0.39 -0.47 7.43
CA LEU A 153 0.63 -0.34 8.47
C LEU A 153 1.14 1.10 8.57
N ASP A 154 1.80 1.39 9.68
CA ASP A 154 2.32 2.70 10.02
C ASP A 154 3.81 2.61 10.27
N ASP A 155 4.57 3.21 9.36
CA ASP A 155 6.01 3.20 9.36
C ASP A 155 6.61 4.53 9.86
N ARG A 156 5.82 5.36 10.54
CA ARG A 156 6.26 6.67 11.07
C ARG A 156 6.20 6.74 12.60
N THR A 157 5.11 6.31 13.21
CA THR A 157 4.89 6.44 14.67
C THR A 157 5.98 5.79 15.51
N HIS A 158 6.47 4.61 15.10
CA HIS A 158 7.49 3.87 15.83
C HIS A 158 8.88 3.98 15.22
N ARG A 159 9.03 4.71 14.10
CA ARG A 159 10.30 4.85 13.39
C ARG A 159 11.32 5.53 14.27
N GLY A 160 12.45 4.87 14.46
CA GLY A 160 13.60 5.43 15.15
C GLY A 160 14.71 5.84 14.18
N PRO A 161 15.88 6.24 14.72
CA PRO A 161 17.05 6.52 13.91
C PRO A 161 17.44 5.35 13.00
N LYS A 162 18.13 5.64 11.89
CA LYS A 162 18.68 4.61 10.98
C LYS A 162 19.35 3.46 11.78
N GLY A 163 19.05 2.23 11.41
CA GLY A 163 19.60 1.03 12.04
C GLY A 163 18.88 0.58 13.31
N THR A 164 17.74 1.19 13.65
CA THR A 164 16.91 0.79 14.80
C THR A 164 15.66 0.03 14.36
N GLN A 165 14.48 0.64 14.48
CA GLN A 165 13.15 0.06 14.20
C GLN A 165 12.32 1.01 13.33
N ILE A 166 11.29 0.48 12.69
CA ILE A 166 10.30 1.20 11.89
C ILE A 166 8.89 0.94 12.43
N LEU A 167 8.44 -0.31 12.40
CA LEU A 167 7.10 -0.73 12.81
C LEU A 167 7.02 -0.98 14.32
N GLY A 168 8.13 -1.40 14.92
CA GLY A 168 8.18 -1.79 16.32
C GLY A 168 7.49 -3.13 16.60
N LYS A 169 7.79 -3.68 17.79
CA LYS A 169 7.35 -5.03 18.18
C LYS A 169 5.83 -5.20 18.21
N GLY A 170 5.09 -4.17 18.60
CA GLY A 170 3.63 -4.24 18.74
C GLY A 170 2.93 -4.43 17.39
N GLN A 171 3.37 -3.70 16.37
CA GLN A 171 2.79 -3.78 15.03
C GLN A 171 3.25 -5.05 14.29
N LEU A 172 4.51 -5.49 14.49
CA LEU A 172 4.99 -6.78 14.00
C LEU A 172 4.22 -7.97 14.60
N GLN A 173 3.94 -7.94 15.90
CA GLN A 173 3.15 -8.99 16.55
C GLN A 173 1.73 -9.00 16.02
N TYR A 174 1.10 -7.82 15.89
CA TYR A 174 -0.21 -7.69 15.26
C TYR A 174 -0.25 -8.30 13.86
N LEU A 175 0.72 -7.98 13.00
CA LEU A 175 0.77 -8.52 11.65
C LEU A 175 0.90 -10.05 11.68
N ARG A 176 1.79 -10.60 12.52
CA ARG A 176 1.95 -12.05 12.65
C ARG A 176 0.63 -12.71 13.03
N ASP A 177 -0.03 -12.21 14.07
CA ASP A 177 -1.30 -12.76 14.56
C ASP A 177 -2.40 -12.65 13.49
N LEU A 178 -2.45 -11.52 12.77
CA LEU A 178 -3.41 -11.29 11.70
C LEU A 178 -3.22 -12.26 10.53
N LEU A 179 -1.98 -12.46 10.07
CA LEU A 179 -1.67 -13.42 9.01
C LEU A 179 -1.95 -14.86 9.45
N ASP A 180 -1.73 -15.19 10.72
CA ASP A 180 -2.09 -16.50 11.28
C ASP A 180 -3.61 -16.72 11.40
N ILE A 181 -4.39 -15.66 11.64
CA ILE A 181 -5.86 -15.73 11.59
C ILE A 181 -6.34 -15.91 10.15
N HIS A 182 -5.70 -15.27 9.19
CA HIS A 182 -6.08 -15.24 7.78
C HIS A 182 -5.19 -16.09 6.87
N ARG A 183 -4.71 -17.24 7.37
CA ARG A 183 -3.85 -18.17 6.60
C ARG A 183 -4.48 -18.66 5.29
N ASP A 184 -5.79 -18.59 5.19
CA ASP A 184 -6.57 -18.96 4.01
C ASP A 184 -6.66 -17.86 2.94
N ALA A 185 -6.16 -16.64 3.20
CA ALA A 185 -6.15 -15.56 2.20
C ALA A 185 -5.18 -15.90 1.07
N ALA A 186 -5.69 -15.98 -0.17
CA ALA A 186 -4.88 -16.23 -1.37
C ALA A 186 -4.02 -15.02 -1.74
N TRP A 187 -4.51 -13.82 -1.45
CA TRP A 187 -3.82 -12.56 -1.71
C TRP A 187 -3.78 -11.72 -0.43
N VAL A 188 -2.60 -11.23 -0.07
CA VAL A 188 -2.41 -10.30 1.03
C VAL A 188 -1.70 -9.06 0.51
N PHE A 189 -2.41 -7.93 0.54
CA PHE A 189 -1.87 -6.63 0.14
C PHE A 189 -1.54 -5.83 1.40
N ILE A 190 -0.26 -5.52 1.60
CA ILE A 190 0.23 -4.78 2.77
C ILE A 190 0.66 -3.39 2.30
N ALA A 191 -0.13 -2.37 2.63
CA ALA A 191 0.23 -0.97 2.41
C ALA A 191 1.16 -0.47 3.50
N VAL A 192 2.29 0.11 3.08
CA VAL A 192 3.30 0.71 3.96
C VAL A 192 4.09 1.77 3.17
N GLY A 193 4.31 2.96 3.75
CA GLY A 193 4.78 4.13 3.02
C GLY A 193 6.12 3.91 2.30
N SER A 194 7.16 3.55 3.04
CA SER A 194 8.50 3.32 2.50
C SER A 194 8.66 1.96 1.79
N GLN A 195 9.53 1.91 0.76
CA GLN A 195 9.89 0.65 0.07
C GLN A 195 10.47 -0.41 1.03
N VAL A 196 10.03 -1.65 0.84
CA VAL A 196 10.37 -2.81 1.68
C VAL A 196 11.44 -3.69 1.03
N LEU A 197 11.32 -4.01 -0.24
CA LEU A 197 12.14 -4.97 -0.98
C LEU A 197 13.34 -4.34 -1.69
N ASN A 198 13.39 -3.03 -1.86
CA ASN A 198 14.56 -2.36 -2.44
C ASN A 198 15.81 -2.57 -1.55
N GLU A 199 16.87 -3.17 -2.11
CA GLU A 199 18.13 -3.45 -1.39
C GLU A 199 19.12 -2.27 -1.36
N ALA A 200 18.84 -1.20 -2.12
CA ALA A 200 19.69 -0.03 -2.12
C ALA A 200 19.38 0.85 -0.90
N GLU A 201 20.34 1.04 0.00
CA GLU A 201 20.22 1.97 1.14
C GLU A 201 20.31 3.46 0.70
N VAL A 202 19.45 3.88 -0.23
CA VAL A 202 19.38 5.23 -0.81
C VAL A 202 18.06 5.89 -0.43
N PHE A 203 18.13 7.07 0.21
CA PHE A 203 17.00 7.75 0.88
C PHE A 203 16.27 6.82 1.88
N GLU A 204 15.01 7.09 2.22
CA GLU A 204 14.25 6.26 3.17
C GLU A 204 13.77 4.96 2.53
N ASN A 205 14.01 3.84 3.21
CA ASN A 205 13.45 2.52 2.90
C ASN A 205 13.80 1.54 4.04
N TYR A 206 13.21 0.36 4.00
CA TYR A 206 13.39 -0.67 5.02
C TYR A 206 14.79 -1.29 5.02
N SER A 207 15.55 -1.27 3.91
CA SER A 207 16.92 -1.86 3.87
C SER A 207 17.87 -1.23 4.88
N ARG A 208 17.56 -0.02 5.34
CA ARG A 208 18.29 0.73 6.36
C ARG A 208 18.06 0.26 7.80
N PHE A 209 17.17 -0.72 8.01
CA PHE A 209 16.73 -1.16 9.34
C PHE A 209 16.76 -2.68 9.49
N PRO A 210 17.43 -3.22 10.53
CA PRO A 210 17.50 -4.66 10.75
C PRO A 210 16.13 -5.30 11.07
N GLU A 211 15.15 -4.51 11.55
CA GLU A 211 13.78 -4.97 11.79
C GLU A 211 13.12 -5.56 10.52
N ARG A 212 13.54 -5.09 9.34
CA ARG A 212 13.09 -5.58 8.03
C ARG A 212 13.13 -7.10 7.93
N GLU A 213 14.19 -7.75 8.43
CA GLU A 213 14.30 -9.22 8.34
C GLU A 213 13.18 -9.93 9.12
N THR A 214 12.77 -9.37 10.26
CA THR A 214 11.65 -9.91 11.04
C THR A 214 10.33 -9.70 10.30
N PHE A 215 10.14 -8.51 9.70
CA PHE A 215 8.96 -8.20 8.89
C PHE A 215 8.84 -9.13 7.68
N LEU A 216 9.92 -9.29 6.91
CA LEU A 216 9.97 -10.20 5.77
C LEU A 216 9.71 -11.66 6.17
N SER A 217 10.28 -12.12 7.29
CA SER A 217 10.03 -13.47 7.79
C SER A 217 8.57 -13.70 8.14
N ILE A 218 7.89 -12.75 8.79
CA ILE A 218 6.46 -12.85 9.10
C ILE A 218 5.64 -13.01 7.81
N CYS A 219 5.94 -12.20 6.78
CA CYS A 219 5.24 -12.25 5.51
C CYS A 219 5.54 -13.52 4.72
N GLN A 220 6.77 -14.04 4.78
CA GLN A 220 7.19 -15.27 4.07
C GLN A 220 6.52 -16.54 4.63
N ASP A 221 6.09 -16.53 5.89
CA ASP A 221 5.44 -17.66 6.53
C ASP A 221 3.97 -17.85 6.07
N HIS A 222 3.40 -16.88 5.37
CA HIS A 222 2.04 -16.96 4.81
C HIS A 222 2.01 -17.85 3.56
N THR A 223 0.89 -18.55 3.35
CA THR A 223 0.74 -19.52 2.25
C THR A 223 0.27 -18.90 0.93
N GLY A 224 -0.39 -17.73 1.01
CA GLY A 224 -0.83 -16.98 -0.17
C GLY A 224 0.24 -16.03 -0.71
N GLN A 225 -0.11 -15.32 -1.77
CA GLN A 225 0.76 -14.29 -2.37
C GLN A 225 0.70 -13.01 -1.52
N VAL A 226 1.81 -12.68 -0.84
CA VAL A 226 1.96 -11.41 -0.12
C VAL A 226 2.60 -10.37 -1.02
N ILE A 227 2.00 -9.19 -1.07
CA ILE A 227 2.40 -8.06 -1.92
C ILE A 227 2.47 -6.80 -1.07
N PHE A 228 3.63 -6.15 -1.05
CA PHE A 228 3.77 -4.82 -0.46
C PHE A 228 3.32 -3.76 -1.46
N LEU A 229 2.57 -2.78 -0.98
CA LEU A 229 2.13 -1.61 -1.73
C LEU A 229 2.81 -0.39 -1.11
N THR A 230 3.72 0.24 -1.84
CA THR A 230 4.61 1.28 -1.29
C THR A 230 4.59 2.58 -2.09
N GLY A 231 5.03 3.66 -1.45
CA GLY A 231 5.03 5.04 -1.95
C GLY A 231 6.39 5.71 -1.86
N ASP A 232 6.43 6.96 -1.36
CA ASP A 232 7.61 7.81 -1.05
C ASP A 232 8.49 8.24 -2.24
N ARG A 233 8.80 7.33 -3.16
CA ARG A 233 9.99 7.43 -4.02
C ARG A 233 9.91 8.37 -5.21
N HIS A 234 8.72 8.86 -5.54
CA HIS A 234 8.42 9.66 -6.73
C HIS A 234 8.81 8.97 -8.06
N HIS A 235 8.85 7.64 -8.04
CA HIS A 235 8.84 6.76 -9.21
C HIS A 235 8.08 5.47 -8.90
N GLY A 236 7.65 4.78 -9.96
CA GLY A 236 7.00 3.48 -9.86
C GLY A 236 7.98 2.38 -10.21
N GLU A 237 7.83 1.22 -9.57
CA GLU A 237 8.60 0.03 -9.91
C GLU A 237 7.98 -1.23 -9.29
N ILE A 238 8.46 -2.38 -9.74
CA ILE A 238 8.12 -3.67 -9.16
C ILE A 238 9.40 -4.33 -8.67
N ASN A 239 9.42 -4.71 -7.40
CA ASN A 239 10.47 -5.48 -6.79
C ASN A 239 9.97 -6.89 -6.49
N GLN A 240 10.83 -7.90 -6.66
CA GLN A 240 10.54 -9.28 -6.25
C GLN A 240 11.70 -9.81 -5.43
N SER A 241 11.39 -10.39 -4.27
CA SER A 241 12.41 -10.99 -3.41
C SER A 241 13.11 -12.15 -4.13
N GLN A 242 14.44 -12.27 -3.96
CA GLN A 242 15.22 -13.41 -4.48
C GLN A 242 14.73 -14.77 -3.98
N ARG A 243 13.99 -14.81 -2.85
CA ARG A 243 13.38 -16.02 -2.30
C ARG A 243 11.97 -16.30 -2.87
N GLY A 244 11.53 -15.52 -3.85
CA GLY A 244 10.44 -15.83 -4.77
C GLY A 244 9.01 -15.58 -4.28
N SER A 245 8.77 -15.49 -2.96
CA SER A 245 7.39 -15.39 -2.44
C SER A 245 6.84 -13.96 -2.32
N LEU A 246 7.70 -12.97 -2.11
CA LEU A 246 7.28 -11.59 -1.85
C LEU A 246 7.45 -10.71 -3.09
N VAL A 247 6.42 -9.92 -3.38
CA VAL A 247 6.42 -8.89 -4.42
C VAL A 247 6.17 -7.53 -3.76
N GLU A 248 6.69 -6.48 -4.34
CA GLU A 248 6.40 -5.10 -3.97
C GLU A 248 6.06 -4.31 -5.22
N ILE A 249 5.01 -3.49 -5.12
CA ILE A 249 4.54 -2.57 -6.14
C ILE A 249 4.67 -1.17 -5.55
N THR A 250 5.65 -0.39 -6.04
CA THR A 250 5.79 1.02 -5.68
C THR A 250 4.98 1.86 -6.66
N SER A 251 4.06 2.70 -6.16
CA SER A 251 3.21 3.58 -6.99
C SER A 251 3.28 5.02 -6.49
N SER A 252 4.27 5.76 -6.99
CA SER A 252 4.57 7.14 -6.62
C SER A 252 5.17 7.89 -7.82
N PRO A 253 4.78 9.11 -8.19
CA PRO A 253 3.84 9.99 -7.53
C PRO A 253 2.52 10.16 -8.30
N LEU A 254 1.45 10.47 -7.57
CA LEU A 254 0.17 10.89 -8.15
C LEU A 254 0.29 12.29 -8.76
N THR A 255 0.67 13.28 -7.94
CA THR A 255 0.77 14.68 -8.38
C THR A 255 2.05 15.38 -7.97
N SER A 256 2.90 14.77 -7.13
CA SER A 256 4.27 15.26 -6.93
C SER A 256 5.10 15.12 -8.22
N ARG A 257 6.27 15.76 -8.23
CA ARG A 257 7.20 15.69 -9.36
C ARG A 257 7.82 14.29 -9.42
N SER A 258 7.84 13.66 -10.59
CA SER A 258 8.51 12.36 -10.75
C SER A 258 10.01 12.51 -11.04
N HIS A 259 10.78 11.51 -10.59
CA HIS A 259 12.23 11.42 -10.74
C HIS A 259 12.66 10.03 -11.19
N MET A 260 13.83 9.89 -11.81
CA MET A 260 14.44 8.58 -12.06
C MET A 260 15.25 8.14 -10.84
N PRO A 261 15.22 6.85 -10.46
CA PRO A 261 16.17 6.30 -9.50
C PRO A 261 17.61 6.56 -9.96
N SER A 262 18.51 6.76 -9.00
CA SER A 262 19.91 7.02 -9.35
C SER A 262 20.57 5.79 -9.98
N ALA A 263 21.60 5.97 -10.81
CA ALA A 263 22.34 4.84 -11.39
C ALA A 263 22.97 3.91 -10.32
N GLY A 264 23.33 4.47 -9.16
CA GLY A 264 23.84 3.72 -8.02
C GLY A 264 22.76 2.86 -7.35
N GLU A 265 21.57 3.42 -7.18
CA GLU A 265 20.39 2.73 -6.66
C GLU A 265 19.95 1.59 -7.56
N LEU A 266 19.79 1.84 -8.87
CA LEU A 266 19.45 0.81 -9.86
C LEU A 266 20.45 -0.35 -9.87
N LYS A 267 21.74 -0.06 -9.62
CA LYS A 267 22.79 -1.08 -9.55
C LYS A 267 22.74 -1.88 -8.25
N ALA A 268 22.38 -1.24 -7.13
CA ALA A 268 22.35 -1.86 -5.81
C ALA A 268 21.04 -2.63 -5.55
N ASN A 269 19.93 -2.21 -6.15
CA ASN A 269 18.65 -2.89 -6.01
C ASN A 269 18.60 -4.17 -6.86
N VAL A 270 19.02 -5.29 -6.27
CA VAL A 270 19.01 -6.60 -6.93
C VAL A 270 17.61 -7.21 -7.06
N ASN A 271 16.62 -6.68 -6.33
CA ASN A 271 15.24 -7.16 -6.35
C ASN A 271 14.39 -6.47 -7.43
N LEU A 272 14.90 -5.40 -8.05
CA LEU A 272 14.21 -4.69 -9.12
C LEU A 272 13.96 -5.60 -10.33
N ILE A 273 12.70 -5.71 -10.75
CA ILE A 273 12.37 -6.32 -12.02
C ILE A 273 12.78 -5.37 -13.14
N LYS A 274 13.71 -5.82 -13.98
CA LYS A 274 14.26 -4.96 -15.04
C LYS A 274 13.16 -4.51 -16.01
N GLY A 275 13.13 -3.21 -16.29
CA GLY A 275 12.19 -2.61 -17.23
C GLY A 275 10.85 -2.17 -16.63
N THR A 276 10.67 -2.29 -15.30
CA THR A 276 9.42 -1.86 -14.64
C THR A 276 9.46 -0.44 -14.07
N VAL A 277 10.57 0.28 -14.20
CA VAL A 277 10.71 1.63 -13.65
C VAL A 277 9.84 2.62 -14.43
N ILE A 278 9.00 3.36 -13.71
CA ILE A 278 8.10 4.40 -14.21
C ILE A 278 8.51 5.75 -13.62
N SER A 279 8.84 6.72 -14.47
CA SER A 279 9.32 8.05 -14.04
C SER A 279 8.44 9.20 -14.56
N THR A 280 7.14 9.00 -14.49
CA THR A 280 6.12 10.02 -14.74
C THR A 280 5.10 9.99 -13.61
N GLN A 281 4.26 11.01 -13.51
CA GLN A 281 3.07 10.95 -12.66
C GLN A 281 2.17 9.80 -13.12
N HIS A 282 1.79 8.95 -12.17
CA HIS A 282 1.03 7.74 -12.44
C HIS A 282 0.26 7.27 -11.21
N TYR A 283 -0.68 6.36 -11.47
CA TYR A 283 -1.32 5.51 -10.48
C TYR A 283 -1.23 4.06 -10.96
N THR A 284 -1.53 3.12 -10.06
CA THR A 284 -1.54 1.70 -10.41
C THR A 284 -2.92 1.12 -10.14
N VAL A 285 -3.46 0.37 -11.10
CA VAL A 285 -4.69 -0.43 -10.93
C VAL A 285 -4.29 -1.88 -10.77
N ILE A 286 -4.85 -2.56 -9.78
CA ILE A 286 -4.71 -3.99 -9.58
C ILE A 286 -6.08 -4.63 -9.79
N GLU A 287 -6.15 -5.57 -10.73
CA GLU A 287 -7.38 -6.25 -11.13
C GLU A 287 -7.21 -7.76 -10.96
N LEU A 288 -8.01 -8.36 -10.08
CA LEU A 288 -8.05 -9.80 -9.88
C LEU A 288 -8.97 -10.45 -10.92
N SER A 289 -8.51 -11.58 -11.48
CA SER A 289 -9.31 -12.41 -12.39
C SER A 289 -10.58 -12.92 -11.71
N GLU A 290 -11.61 -13.25 -12.48
CA GLU A 290 -12.88 -13.75 -11.93
C GLU A 290 -12.72 -15.02 -11.09
N ASP A 291 -11.74 -15.87 -11.42
CA ASP A 291 -11.38 -17.06 -10.64
C ASP A 291 -10.50 -16.75 -9.42
N GLY A 292 -10.06 -15.50 -9.25
CA GLY A 292 -9.21 -15.06 -8.15
C GLY A 292 -7.80 -15.69 -8.15
N LEU A 293 -7.39 -16.35 -9.23
CA LEU A 293 -6.10 -17.04 -9.33
C LEU A 293 -4.98 -16.17 -9.89
N ALA A 294 -5.34 -15.07 -10.57
CA ALA A 294 -4.40 -14.14 -11.18
C ALA A 294 -4.72 -12.70 -10.80
N ALA A 295 -3.71 -11.84 -10.88
CA ALA A 295 -3.88 -10.40 -10.78
C ALA A 295 -3.08 -9.69 -11.87
N GLU A 296 -3.67 -8.68 -12.50
CA GLU A 296 -2.96 -7.76 -13.39
C GLU A 296 -2.65 -6.46 -12.65
N VAL A 297 -1.38 -6.06 -12.67
CA VAL A 297 -0.87 -4.80 -12.13
C VAL A 297 -0.62 -3.86 -13.29
N ILE A 298 -1.40 -2.78 -13.37
CA ILE A 298 -1.45 -1.88 -14.52
C ILE A 298 -1.06 -0.48 -14.08
N PHE A 299 0.14 -0.05 -14.43
CA PHE A 299 0.61 1.32 -14.22
C PHE A 299 0.03 2.21 -15.33
N LYS A 300 -0.59 3.33 -14.95
CA LYS A 300 -1.20 4.27 -15.87
C LYS A 300 -0.77 5.70 -15.59
N ASP A 301 -0.45 6.46 -16.63
CA ASP A 301 -0.11 7.88 -16.48
C ASP A 301 -1.33 8.72 -16.05
N ALA A 302 -1.09 10.01 -15.78
CA ALA A 302 -2.15 10.96 -15.41
C ALA A 302 -3.33 11.06 -16.41
N LYS A 303 -3.15 10.61 -17.66
CA LYS A 303 -4.17 10.61 -18.72
C LYS A 303 -4.85 9.24 -18.89
N GLY A 304 -4.44 8.24 -18.11
CA GLY A 304 -4.99 6.88 -18.14
C GLY A 304 -4.36 6.00 -19.21
N MET A 305 -3.24 6.43 -19.82
CA MET A 305 -2.50 5.59 -20.76
C MET A 305 -1.70 4.54 -20.00
N GLU A 306 -1.80 3.29 -20.42
CA GLU A 306 -1.03 2.19 -19.86
C GLU A 306 0.46 2.38 -20.15
N LEU A 307 1.26 2.29 -19.08
CA LEU A 307 2.71 2.41 -19.12
C LEU A 307 3.38 1.04 -18.97
N LEU A 308 2.80 0.17 -18.12
CA LEU A 308 3.28 -1.17 -17.83
C LEU A 308 2.10 -2.03 -17.39
N VAL A 309 2.05 -3.27 -17.88
CA VAL A 309 1.17 -4.33 -17.37
C VAL A 309 2.06 -5.47 -16.88
N TYR A 310 1.80 -5.95 -15.67
CA TYR A 310 2.53 -7.06 -15.06
C TYR A 310 1.55 -8.05 -14.43
N SER A 311 1.68 -9.33 -14.78
CA SER A 311 0.77 -10.38 -14.32
C SER A 311 1.36 -11.15 -13.15
N LEU A 312 0.54 -11.37 -12.13
CA LEU A 312 0.83 -12.17 -10.94
C LEU A 312 -0.08 -13.40 -10.90
N GLN A 313 0.35 -14.43 -10.18
CA GLN A 313 -0.42 -15.64 -9.91
C GLN A 313 -0.49 -15.86 -8.39
N ALA A 314 -1.63 -16.34 -7.90
CA ALA A 314 -1.77 -16.71 -6.50
C ALA A 314 -0.82 -17.86 -6.15
N GLN A 315 -0.22 -17.82 -4.97
CA GLN A 315 0.59 -18.93 -4.44
C GLN A 315 -0.29 -19.90 -3.64
N GLY A 316 0.03 -21.19 -3.70
CA GLY A 316 -0.50 -22.18 -2.75
C GLY A 316 -1.88 -22.78 -3.03
N LEU A 317 -2.35 -22.79 -4.29
CA LEU A 317 -3.63 -23.42 -4.69
C LEU A 317 -3.47 -24.78 -5.39
N GLU A 318 -2.47 -25.58 -4.98
CA GLU A 318 -2.35 -27.00 -5.36
C GLU A 318 -3.11 -27.94 -4.41
#